data_AF-A0A0F9RCZ5-F1
#
_entry.id   AF-A0A0F9RCZ5-F1
#
_cell.length_a   1.000
_cell.length_b   1.000
_cell.length_c   1.000
_cell.angle_alpha   90.00
_cell.angle_beta   90.00
_cell.angle_gamma   90.00
#
_symmetry.space_group_name_H-M   'P 1'
#
loop_
_entity.id
_entity.type
_entity.pdbx_description
1 polymer ?
#
loop_
_entity_poly.entity_id
_entity_poly.type
_entity_poly.pdbx_seq_one_letter_code
_entity_poly.pdbx_strand_id
1 'polypeptide(L)'
;MKYLEGIAHVYGPYVTKATGRRNVAVTIKATGYERFVSYPKFLVEVALGRKLDPKLETVDHINGDFNDNSWSNLRVLDISTHVSEDNLRVRMVKMNCVWCGAPVYARPNRIEYRVSRKSVGPFCGRKCASTHNGKKCYSKLPKQPSWYYQWEQYSGHETMYYTATKGGETVADVASRLEIDLPTEAEILAALPRRKPSRKFKTARPCVICSTSTKNKKYCSTECSAVSQRRTKRPSAEELKRLVWKYSTRQLAQKLGVSDVAVANWCRKYGVDKPPRGYWAKQRAKK
;
A
#
# COMPACT_ATOMS: atom_id res chain seq x y z
N MET A 1 15.52 -4.41 24.17
CA MET A 1 14.98 -4.72 22.81
C MET A 1 16.11 -5.05 21.83
N LYS A 2 16.76 -6.22 21.98
CA LYS A 2 17.97 -6.61 21.23
C LYS A 2 17.81 -6.57 19.70
N TYR A 3 16.62 -6.91 19.20
CA TYR A 3 16.30 -6.89 17.76
C TYR A 3 16.53 -5.54 17.09
N LEU A 4 16.31 -4.42 17.80
CA LEU A 4 16.49 -3.07 17.27
C LEU A 4 17.96 -2.72 17.01
N GLU A 5 18.93 -3.38 17.64
CA GLU A 5 20.37 -3.13 17.45
C GLU A 5 20.82 -3.46 16.02
N GLY A 6 20.16 -4.43 15.37
CA GLY A 6 20.39 -4.83 13.98
C GLY A 6 19.66 -3.97 12.95
N ILE A 7 18.87 -2.98 13.38
CA ILE A 7 18.02 -2.15 12.53
C ILE A 7 18.67 -0.76 12.37
N ALA A 8 18.81 -0.31 11.12
CA ALA A 8 19.32 1.04 10.83
C ALA A 8 18.25 2.09 11.09
N HIS A 9 17.04 1.87 10.56
CA HIS A 9 15.90 2.73 10.82
C HIS A 9 14.57 2.03 10.49
N VAL A 10 13.48 2.53 11.08
CA VAL A 10 12.11 2.08 10.84
C VAL A 10 11.26 3.24 10.36
N TYR A 11 10.41 2.99 9.37
CA TYR A 11 9.39 3.90 8.90
C TYR A 11 7.98 3.34 9.20
N GLY A 12 7.03 4.24 9.45
CA GLY A 12 5.66 3.90 9.81
C GLY A 12 5.40 4.01 11.33
N PRO A 13 4.34 3.35 11.85
CA PRO A 13 3.42 2.47 11.13
C PRO A 13 2.56 3.20 10.09
N TYR A 14 2.32 2.54 8.95
CA TYR A 14 1.49 3.01 7.85
C TYR A 14 0.21 2.18 7.76
N VAL A 15 -0.93 2.82 7.56
CA VAL A 15 -2.20 2.14 7.32
C VAL A 15 -2.37 1.88 5.82
N THR A 16 -2.57 0.62 5.44
CA THR A 16 -2.83 0.24 4.05
C THR A 16 -4.27 0.58 3.67
N LYS A 17 -4.48 1.35 2.61
CA LYS A 17 -5.81 1.79 2.17
C LYS A 17 -6.76 0.63 1.80
N ALA A 18 -6.22 -0.46 1.24
CA ALA A 18 -7.02 -1.59 0.77
C ALA A 18 -7.58 -2.47 1.91
N THR A 19 -6.81 -2.68 2.97
CA THR A 19 -7.13 -3.65 4.03
C THR A 19 -7.31 -3.02 5.41
N GLY A 20 -6.95 -1.74 5.59
CA GLY A 20 -6.93 -1.07 6.90
C GLY A 20 -5.80 -1.52 7.84
N ARG A 21 -4.99 -2.52 7.46
CA ARG A 21 -3.93 -3.07 8.32
C ARG A 21 -2.73 -2.14 8.40
N ARG A 22 -2.05 -2.15 9.55
CA ARG A 22 -0.81 -1.39 9.80
C ARG A 22 0.41 -2.19 9.36
N ASN A 23 1.34 -1.53 8.67
CA ASN A 23 2.61 -2.10 8.22
C ASN A 23 3.77 -1.14 8.54
N VAL A 24 4.96 -1.70 8.70
CA VAL A 24 6.20 -0.93 8.92
C VAL A 24 7.23 -1.33 7.87
N ALA A 25 8.06 -0.36 7.48
CA ALA A 25 9.23 -0.62 6.65
C ALA A 25 10.47 -0.59 7.55
N VAL A 26 11.22 -1.68 7.57
CA VAL A 26 12.39 -1.88 8.44
C VAL A 26 13.63 -2.00 7.57
N THR A 27 14.59 -1.09 7.77
CA THR A 27 15.88 -1.11 7.08
C THR A 27 16.92 -1.84 7.93
N ILE A 28 17.49 -2.91 7.41
CA ILE A 28 18.48 -3.73 8.11
C ILE A 28 19.85 -3.05 8.07
N LYS A 29 20.53 -2.95 9.23
CA LYS A 29 21.82 -2.26 9.35
C LYS A 29 22.95 -2.93 8.58
N ALA A 30 22.99 -4.25 8.57
CA ALA A 30 24.07 -5.02 7.95
C ALA A 30 24.06 -4.94 6.41
N THR A 31 22.88 -4.95 5.79
CA THR A 31 22.75 -5.03 4.32
C THR A 31 22.23 -3.75 3.68
N GLY A 32 21.61 -2.86 4.46
CA GLY A 32 20.86 -1.73 3.93
C GLY A 32 19.53 -2.12 3.25
N TYR A 33 19.20 -3.41 3.20
CA TYR A 33 17.95 -3.90 2.62
C TYR A 33 16.75 -3.45 3.45
N GLU A 34 15.71 -2.99 2.77
CA GLU A 34 14.44 -2.63 3.37
C GLU A 34 13.44 -3.76 3.19
N ARG A 35 12.75 -4.11 4.28
CA ARG A 35 11.66 -5.09 4.25
C ARG A 35 10.38 -4.49 4.79
N PHE A 36 9.26 -4.87 4.18
CA PHE A 36 7.92 -4.53 4.65
C PHE A 36 7.36 -5.66 5.52
N VAL A 37 6.89 -5.31 6.70
CA VAL A 37 6.38 -6.26 7.71
C VAL A 37 5.06 -5.74 8.27
N SER A 38 4.14 -6.64 8.60
CA SER A 38 2.94 -6.26 9.33
C SER A 38 3.30 -5.77 10.73
N TYR A 39 2.60 -4.73 11.18
CA TYR A 39 2.90 -4.08 12.45
C TYR A 39 2.86 -5.02 13.67
N PRO A 40 1.84 -5.90 13.85
CA PRO A 40 1.84 -6.84 14.97
C PRO A 40 3.02 -7.81 14.95
N LYS A 41 3.43 -8.28 13.76
CA LYS A 41 4.63 -9.14 13.62
C LYS A 41 5.89 -8.41 14.07
N PHE A 42 6.02 -7.14 13.67
CA PHE A 42 7.16 -6.32 14.09
C PHE A 42 7.20 -6.09 15.61
N LEU A 43 6.06 -5.80 16.24
CA LEU A 43 5.97 -5.64 17.70
C LEU A 43 6.46 -6.89 18.43
N VAL A 44 5.99 -8.07 18.00
CA VAL A 44 6.41 -9.36 18.56
C VAL A 44 7.90 -9.63 18.33
N GLU A 45 8.44 -9.36 17.14
CA GLU A 45 9.88 -9.50 16.87
C GLU A 45 10.74 -8.62 17.80
N VAL A 46 10.30 -7.38 18.07
CA VAL A 46 10.97 -6.46 18.99
C VAL A 46 10.94 -6.98 20.42
N ALA A 47 9.79 -7.47 20.88
CA ALA A 47 9.61 -8.03 22.21
C ALA A 47 10.45 -9.31 22.41
N LEU A 48 10.42 -10.23 21.43
CA LEU A 48 11.21 -11.46 21.46
C LEU A 48 12.73 -11.22 21.29
N GLY A 49 13.13 -10.06 20.78
CA GLY A 49 14.53 -9.76 20.53
C GLY A 49 15.15 -10.54 19.36
N ARG A 50 14.33 -11.24 18.56
CA ARG A 50 14.75 -11.99 17.36
C ARG A 50 13.71 -11.83 16.25
N LYS A 51 14.13 -12.13 15.02
CA LYS A 51 13.22 -12.23 13.88
C LYS A 51 12.38 -13.51 13.98
N LEU A 52 11.12 -13.45 13.58
CA LEU A 52 10.27 -14.63 13.40
C LEU A 52 10.71 -15.39 12.14
N ASP A 53 10.61 -16.71 12.18
CA ASP A 53 10.85 -17.54 10.99
C ASP A 53 9.72 -17.30 9.97
N PRO A 54 10.01 -16.74 8.79
CA PRO A 54 8.97 -16.44 7.80
C PRO A 54 8.27 -17.68 7.21
N LYS A 55 8.84 -18.88 7.38
CA LYS A 55 8.29 -20.14 6.86
C LYS A 55 7.47 -20.92 7.89
N LEU A 56 7.72 -20.68 9.17
CA LEU A 56 7.09 -21.45 10.26
C LEU A 56 6.21 -20.55 11.11
N GLU A 57 6.68 -19.38 11.53
CA GLU A 57 6.03 -18.57 12.54
C GLU A 57 5.17 -17.44 11.94
N THR A 58 4.00 -17.22 12.54
CA THR A 58 3.15 -16.06 12.26
C THR A 58 2.54 -15.51 13.55
N VAL A 59 1.97 -14.31 13.45
CA VAL A 59 1.26 -13.64 14.55
C VAL A 59 -0.21 -13.54 14.15
N ASP A 60 -1.08 -13.96 15.06
CA ASP A 60 -2.53 -13.91 14.92
C ASP A 60 -3.16 -13.10 16.06
N HIS A 61 -4.30 -12.50 15.77
CA HIS A 61 -5.16 -11.80 16.73
C HIS A 61 -6.28 -12.73 17.15
N ILE A 62 -6.34 -13.09 18.45
CA ILE A 62 -7.31 -14.09 18.94
C ILE A 62 -8.76 -13.61 18.76
N ASN A 63 -9.02 -12.31 18.94
CA ASN A 63 -10.36 -11.72 18.75
C ASN A 63 -10.69 -11.38 17.27
N GLY A 64 -9.73 -11.51 16.36
CA GLY A 64 -9.88 -11.16 14.94
C GLY A 64 -9.85 -9.66 14.61
N ASP A 65 -9.75 -8.77 15.61
CA ASP A 65 -9.54 -7.34 15.40
C ASP A 65 -8.05 -7.06 15.17
N PHE A 66 -7.72 -6.67 13.94
CA PHE A 66 -6.36 -6.36 13.52
C PHE A 66 -5.81 -5.03 14.08
N ASN A 67 -6.65 -4.21 14.75
CA ASN A 67 -6.23 -2.96 15.37
C ASN A 67 -5.83 -3.13 16.84
N ASP A 68 -6.32 -4.17 17.51
CA ASP A 68 -6.00 -4.48 18.89
C ASP A 68 -4.67 -5.24 18.98
N ASN A 69 -3.58 -4.53 19.20
CA ASN A 69 -2.23 -5.13 19.32
C ASN A 69 -1.82 -5.37 20.78
N SER A 70 -2.77 -5.51 21.70
CA SER A 70 -2.45 -5.86 23.09
C SER A 70 -1.78 -7.24 23.17
N TRP A 71 -0.86 -7.41 24.12
CA TRP A 71 -0.14 -8.68 24.29
C TRP A 71 -1.04 -9.85 24.67
N SER A 72 -2.20 -9.55 25.27
CA SER A 72 -3.27 -10.50 25.58
C SER A 72 -4.14 -10.86 24.37
N ASN A 73 -4.02 -10.14 23.25
CA ASN A 73 -4.74 -10.45 22.01
C ASN A 73 -3.85 -11.12 20.96
N LEU A 74 -2.54 -10.85 21.01
CA LEU A 74 -1.57 -11.42 20.08
C LEU A 74 -1.10 -12.81 20.54
N ARG A 75 -0.97 -13.73 19.59
CA ARG A 75 -0.33 -15.04 19.79
C ARG A 75 0.62 -15.37 18.64
N VAL A 76 1.69 -16.10 18.96
CA VAL A 76 2.66 -16.61 17.97
C VAL A 76 2.33 -18.07 17.69
N LEU A 77 2.13 -18.40 16.42
CA LEU A 77 1.69 -19.73 15.98
C LEU A 77 2.49 -20.21 14.78
N ASP A 78 2.44 -21.51 14.56
CA ASP A 78 2.82 -22.08 13.27
C ASP A 78 1.83 -21.65 12.17
N ILE A 79 2.32 -21.35 10.96
CA ILE A 79 1.52 -20.93 9.82
C ILE A 79 0.45 -21.97 9.47
N SER A 80 0.77 -23.27 9.55
CA SER A 80 -0.20 -24.34 9.24
C SER A 80 -1.35 -24.37 10.25
N THR A 81 -1.07 -24.12 11.53
CA THR A 81 -2.08 -23.99 12.59
C THR A 81 -2.98 -22.81 12.34
N HIS A 82 -2.41 -21.63 12.06
CA HIS A 82 -3.18 -20.41 11.76
C HIS A 82 -4.12 -20.61 10.55
N VAL A 83 -3.60 -21.17 9.46
CA VAL A 83 -4.41 -21.46 8.26
C VAL A 83 -5.51 -22.48 8.57
N SER A 84 -5.20 -23.53 9.33
CA SER A 84 -6.18 -24.54 9.73
C SER A 84 -7.33 -23.94 10.55
N GLU A 85 -7.03 -23.02 11.48
CA GLU A 85 -8.05 -22.40 12.32
C GLU A 85 -8.95 -21.45 11.53
N ASP A 86 -8.37 -20.64 10.64
CA ASP A 86 -9.08 -19.69 9.78
C ASP A 86 -9.89 -20.37 8.66
N ASN A 87 -9.63 -21.64 8.36
CA ASN A 87 -10.39 -22.37 7.34
C ASN A 87 -11.87 -22.50 7.71
N LEU A 88 -12.74 -22.07 6.79
CA LEU A 88 -14.18 -22.25 6.88
C LEU A 88 -14.53 -23.75 6.81
N ARG A 89 -15.21 -24.21 7.85
CA ARG A 89 -15.76 -25.56 7.99
C ARG A 89 -17.26 -25.52 7.78
N VAL A 90 -17.81 -26.60 7.24
CA VAL A 90 -19.26 -26.78 7.09
C VAL A 90 -19.75 -27.69 8.21
N ARG A 91 -20.84 -27.30 8.88
CA ARG A 91 -21.47 -28.14 9.90
C ARG A 91 -22.01 -29.40 9.22
N MET A 92 -21.53 -30.56 9.68
CA MET A 92 -21.94 -31.84 9.14
C MET A 92 -23.26 -32.28 9.78
N VAL A 93 -24.18 -32.81 8.97
CA VAL A 93 -25.43 -33.40 9.43
C VAL A 93 -25.14 -34.84 9.83
N LYS A 94 -25.47 -35.20 11.08
CA LYS A 94 -25.40 -36.57 11.58
C LYS A 94 -26.65 -37.32 11.12
N MET A 95 -26.45 -38.49 10.51
CA MET A 95 -27.49 -39.39 10.03
C MET A 95 -27.16 -40.83 10.41
N ASN A 96 -28.13 -41.74 10.33
CA ASN A 96 -27.92 -43.15 10.67
C ASN A 96 -27.88 -44.02 9.41
N CYS A 97 -26.93 -44.95 9.34
CA CYS A 97 -26.82 -45.91 8.24
C CYS A 97 -28.07 -46.78 8.17
N VAL A 98 -28.70 -46.86 7.00
CA VAL A 98 -29.92 -47.67 6.76
C VAL A 98 -29.71 -49.16 7.07
N TRP A 99 -28.50 -49.65 6.84
CA TRP A 99 -28.21 -51.08 6.95
C TRP A 99 -27.83 -51.54 8.37
N CYS A 100 -26.95 -50.79 9.03
CA CYS A 100 -26.37 -51.20 10.32
C CYS A 100 -26.62 -50.20 11.46
N GLY A 101 -27.32 -49.10 11.21
CA GLY A 101 -27.60 -48.06 12.20
C GLY A 101 -26.40 -47.17 12.59
N ALA A 102 -25.18 -47.48 12.15
CA ALA A 102 -23.99 -46.71 12.50
C ALA A 102 -24.09 -45.23 12.06
N PRO A 103 -23.53 -44.27 12.84
CA PRO A 103 -23.60 -42.87 12.50
C PRO A 103 -22.79 -42.54 11.24
N VAL A 104 -23.33 -41.69 10.40
CA VAL A 104 -22.75 -41.18 9.16
C VAL A 104 -22.86 -39.66 9.18
N TYR A 105 -21.91 -38.98 8.53
CA TYR A 105 -21.88 -37.53 8.46
C TYR A 105 -21.80 -37.09 7.01
N ALA A 106 -22.64 -36.12 6.62
CA ALA A 106 -22.58 -35.51 5.30
C ALA A 106 -22.80 -34.00 5.35
N ARG A 107 -22.32 -33.29 4.33
CA ARG A 107 -22.66 -31.89 4.11
C ARG A 107 -24.12 -31.77 3.66
N PRO A 108 -24.85 -30.70 4.04
CA PRO A 108 -26.23 -30.49 3.60
C PRO A 108 -26.42 -30.60 2.08
N ASN A 109 -25.58 -29.93 1.28
CA ASN A 109 -25.66 -30.02 -0.20
C ASN A 109 -25.50 -31.44 -0.76
N ARG A 110 -24.76 -32.31 -0.06
CA ARG A 110 -24.61 -33.71 -0.48
C ARG A 110 -25.91 -34.49 -0.24
N ILE A 111 -26.65 -34.14 0.81
CA ILE A 111 -27.94 -34.76 1.12
C ILE A 111 -28.95 -34.35 0.07
N GLU A 112 -29.07 -33.06 -0.22
CA GLU A 112 -29.97 -32.55 -1.28
C GLU A 112 -29.67 -33.18 -2.64
N TYR A 113 -28.39 -33.34 -2.98
CA TYR A 113 -27.99 -34.06 -4.19
C TYR A 113 -28.44 -35.54 -4.19
N ARG A 114 -28.38 -36.23 -3.05
CA ARG A 114 -28.80 -37.64 -2.94
C ARG A 114 -30.33 -37.77 -3.01
N VAL A 115 -31.05 -36.82 -2.41
CA VAL A 115 -32.52 -36.71 -2.46
C VAL A 115 -32.99 -36.52 -3.89
N SER A 116 -32.43 -35.54 -4.61
CA SER A 116 -32.80 -35.28 -6.02
C SER A 116 -32.52 -36.48 -6.93
N ARG A 117 -31.46 -37.24 -6.64
CA ARG A 117 -31.10 -38.47 -7.35
C ARG A 117 -31.92 -39.69 -6.93
N LYS A 118 -32.84 -39.56 -5.96
CA LYS A 118 -33.62 -40.68 -5.40
C LYS A 118 -32.72 -41.85 -4.99
N SER A 119 -31.53 -41.53 -4.48
CA SER A 119 -30.50 -42.52 -4.17
C SER A 119 -30.88 -43.35 -2.95
N VAL A 120 -30.55 -44.65 -2.96
CA VAL A 120 -30.60 -45.48 -1.75
C VAL A 120 -29.49 -45.11 -0.77
N GLY A 121 -29.76 -45.21 0.53
CA GLY A 121 -28.87 -44.78 1.60
C GLY A 121 -29.60 -43.87 2.59
N PRO A 122 -28.93 -43.31 3.60
CA PRO A 122 -27.47 -43.24 3.82
C PRO A 122 -26.79 -44.54 4.28
N PHE A 123 -25.53 -44.73 3.90
CA PHE A 123 -24.71 -45.89 4.30
C PHE A 123 -23.38 -45.45 4.91
N CYS A 124 -22.90 -46.16 5.93
CA CYS A 124 -21.61 -45.88 6.57
C CYS A 124 -20.39 -46.29 5.73
N GLY A 125 -20.57 -47.12 4.70
CA GLY A 125 -19.48 -47.53 3.82
C GLY A 125 -19.91 -48.47 2.70
N ARG A 126 -18.95 -48.85 1.84
CA ARG A 126 -19.17 -49.70 0.66
C ARG A 126 -19.76 -51.08 1.01
N LYS A 127 -19.32 -51.69 2.12
CA LYS A 127 -19.81 -52.99 2.59
C LYS A 127 -21.33 -52.95 2.84
N CYS A 128 -21.81 -51.98 3.63
CA CYS A 128 -23.24 -51.84 3.93
C CYS A 128 -24.07 -51.55 2.66
N ALA A 129 -23.57 -50.68 1.77
CA ALA A 129 -24.24 -50.41 0.49
C ALA A 129 -24.33 -51.67 -0.38
N SER A 130 -23.24 -52.45 -0.48
CA SER A 130 -23.18 -53.69 -1.25
C SER A 130 -24.06 -54.78 -0.65
N THR A 131 -24.04 -54.98 0.67
CA THR A 131 -24.89 -55.97 1.35
C THR A 131 -26.37 -55.62 1.20
N HIS A 132 -26.74 -54.35 1.34
CA HIS A 132 -28.09 -53.87 1.10
C HIS A 132 -28.53 -54.15 -0.34
N ASN A 133 -27.71 -53.79 -1.34
CA ASN A 133 -28.00 -54.03 -2.75
C ASN A 133 -28.07 -55.54 -3.08
N GLY A 134 -27.20 -56.36 -2.49
CA GLY A 134 -27.22 -57.81 -2.66
C GLY A 134 -28.51 -58.43 -2.11
N LYS A 135 -28.94 -58.07 -0.89
CA LYS A 135 -30.19 -58.61 -0.32
C LYS A 135 -31.45 -58.14 -1.05
N LYS A 136 -31.43 -56.95 -1.65
CA LYS A 136 -32.49 -56.47 -2.55
C LYS A 136 -32.66 -57.37 -3.79
N CYS A 137 -31.57 -57.89 -4.36
CA CYS A 137 -31.61 -58.77 -5.54
C CYS A 137 -32.19 -60.17 -5.25
N TYR A 138 -32.19 -60.64 -3.99
CA TYR A 138 -32.66 -61.98 -3.62
C TYR A 138 -34.04 -62.00 -2.92
N SER A 139 -34.81 -60.91 -2.95
CA SER A 139 -36.17 -60.79 -2.37
C SER A 139 -36.34 -61.23 -0.90
N LYS A 140 -35.25 -61.33 -0.12
CA LYS A 140 -35.24 -61.70 1.32
C LYS A 140 -35.43 -60.50 2.28
N LEU A 141 -36.08 -59.42 1.83
CA LEU A 141 -36.35 -58.24 2.65
C LEU A 141 -37.83 -58.23 3.06
N PRO A 142 -38.17 -58.00 4.35
CA PRO A 142 -39.56 -57.78 4.75
C PRO A 142 -40.12 -56.57 3.99
N LYS A 143 -41.34 -56.70 3.45
CA LYS A 143 -42.03 -55.62 2.72
C LYS A 143 -42.44 -54.51 3.71
N GLN A 144 -41.53 -53.59 4.00
CA GLN A 144 -41.83 -52.33 4.68
C GLN A 144 -42.03 -51.22 3.62
N PRO A 145 -43.03 -50.32 3.78
CA PRO A 145 -43.15 -49.16 2.93
C PRO A 145 -42.01 -48.19 3.27
N SER A 146 -41.20 -47.83 2.26
CA SER A 146 -40.16 -46.79 2.32
C SER A 146 -38.76 -47.16 2.86
N TRP A 147 -38.06 -48.10 2.18
CA TRP A 147 -36.59 -48.15 2.21
C TRP A 147 -35.96 -47.28 1.11
N TYR A 148 -36.76 -46.83 0.15
CA TYR A 148 -36.40 -45.74 -0.76
C TYR A 148 -36.72 -44.41 -0.08
N TYR A 149 -35.88 -43.40 -0.27
CA TYR A 149 -36.08 -42.02 0.22
C TYR A 149 -35.72 -41.73 1.68
N GLN A 150 -34.87 -42.55 2.33
CA GLN A 150 -34.37 -42.25 3.69
C GLN A 150 -33.45 -41.02 3.78
N TRP A 151 -33.10 -40.38 2.66
CA TRP A 151 -32.41 -39.09 2.68
C TRP A 151 -33.35 -37.92 2.96
N GLU A 152 -34.65 -38.04 2.64
CA GLU A 152 -35.64 -36.97 2.80
C GLU A 152 -35.83 -36.58 4.27
N GLN A 153 -35.70 -37.52 5.20
CA GLN A 153 -35.74 -37.21 6.65
C GLN A 153 -34.57 -36.32 7.12
N TYR A 154 -33.53 -36.17 6.29
CA TYR A 154 -32.35 -35.35 6.56
C TYR A 154 -32.21 -34.20 5.55
N SER A 155 -33.25 -33.90 4.75
CA SER A 155 -33.25 -32.76 3.84
C SER A 155 -33.63 -31.46 4.58
N GLY A 156 -33.42 -30.31 3.93
CA GLY A 156 -33.82 -29.01 4.47
C GLY A 156 -32.90 -28.47 5.57
N HIS A 157 -31.76 -29.12 5.85
CA HIS A 157 -30.73 -28.55 6.72
C HIS A 157 -30.02 -27.38 6.02
N GLU A 158 -29.94 -26.25 6.69
CA GLU A 158 -29.18 -25.10 6.19
C GLU A 158 -27.67 -25.37 6.21
N THR A 159 -26.96 -24.85 5.20
CA THR A 159 -25.49 -24.91 5.16
C THR A 159 -24.91 -23.86 6.10
N MET A 160 -24.53 -24.29 7.30
CA MET A 160 -23.88 -23.44 8.29
C MET A 160 -22.36 -23.54 8.17
N TYR A 161 -21.70 -22.40 7.98
CA TYR A 161 -20.25 -22.27 7.98
C TYR A 161 -19.74 -21.79 9.35
N TYR A 162 -18.57 -22.27 9.77
CA TYR A 162 -17.91 -21.86 11.01
C TYR A 162 -16.39 -21.97 10.87
N THR A 163 -15.61 -21.19 11.61
CA THR A 163 -14.17 -21.38 11.77
C THR A 163 -13.87 -22.16 13.06
N ALA A 164 -12.65 -22.66 13.23
CA ALA A 164 -12.29 -23.21 14.53
C ALA A 164 -12.31 -22.10 15.58
N THR A 165 -12.67 -22.43 16.81
CA THR A 165 -12.47 -21.53 17.94
C THR A 165 -10.97 -21.28 18.08
N LYS A 166 -10.56 -20.02 17.93
CA LYS A 166 -9.18 -19.60 18.16
C LYS A 166 -8.85 -19.75 19.64
N GLY A 167 -7.76 -20.42 19.97
CA GLY A 167 -7.31 -20.64 21.34
C GLY A 167 -5.80 -20.86 21.44
N GLY A 168 -5.26 -20.87 22.64
CA GLY A 168 -3.82 -21.04 22.88
C GLY A 168 -3.22 -19.89 23.67
N GLU A 169 -1.93 -20.02 24.01
CA GLU A 169 -1.19 -19.05 24.80
C GLU A 169 -0.97 -17.75 23.99
N THR A 170 -1.31 -16.62 24.61
CA THR A 170 -1.00 -15.28 24.10
C THR A 170 0.43 -14.91 24.43
N VAL A 171 0.93 -13.82 23.83
CA VAL A 171 2.26 -13.30 24.16
C VAL A 171 2.32 -12.90 25.65
N ALA A 172 1.23 -12.36 26.20
CA ALA A 172 1.13 -12.05 27.62
C ALA A 172 1.19 -13.30 28.52
N ASP A 173 0.53 -14.40 28.12
CA ASP A 173 0.55 -15.65 28.90
C ASP A 173 1.97 -16.24 28.94
N VAL A 174 2.65 -16.28 27.78
CA VAL A 174 4.03 -16.77 27.69
C VAL A 174 4.97 -15.90 28.51
N ALA A 175 4.83 -14.58 28.44
CA ALA A 175 5.65 -13.66 29.21
C ALA A 175 5.43 -13.81 30.72
N SER A 176 4.18 -13.97 31.16
CA SER A 176 3.85 -14.22 32.57
C SER A 176 4.47 -15.53 33.06
N ARG A 177 4.39 -16.59 32.25
CA ARG A 177 4.97 -17.91 32.56
C ARG A 177 6.50 -17.88 32.62
N LEU A 178 7.15 -17.03 31.84
CA LEU A 178 8.61 -16.89 31.81
C LEU A 178 9.14 -15.74 32.68
N GLU A 179 8.25 -15.04 33.40
CA GLU A 179 8.56 -13.86 34.21
C GLU A 179 9.32 -12.77 33.43
N ILE A 180 8.91 -12.57 32.17
CA ILE A 180 9.49 -11.58 31.27
C ILE A 180 8.59 -10.34 31.26
N ASP A 181 9.18 -9.17 31.53
CA ASP A 181 8.50 -7.90 31.34
C ASP A 181 8.38 -7.57 29.84
N LEU A 182 7.15 -7.36 29.38
CA LEU A 182 6.87 -7.02 27.98
C LEU A 182 6.82 -5.50 27.83
N PRO A 183 7.58 -4.92 26.89
CA PRO A 183 7.49 -3.48 26.65
C PRO A 183 6.10 -3.11 26.13
N THR A 184 5.62 -1.94 26.51
CA THR A 184 4.39 -1.38 25.95
C THR A 184 4.58 -0.95 24.50
N GLU A 185 3.50 -0.84 23.73
CA GLU A 185 3.55 -0.33 22.35
C GLU A 185 4.19 1.08 22.30
N ALA A 186 3.90 1.92 23.28
CA ALA A 186 4.45 3.28 23.37
C ALA A 186 5.97 3.27 23.60
N GLU A 187 6.47 2.40 24.48
CA GLU A 187 7.91 2.23 24.73
C GLU A 187 8.64 1.74 23.48
N ILE A 188 8.05 0.78 22.75
CA ILE A 188 8.60 0.31 21.47
C ILE A 188 8.68 1.48 20.48
N LEU A 189 7.59 2.23 20.30
CA LEU A 189 7.52 3.35 19.35
C LEU A 189 8.52 4.48 19.68
N ALA A 190 8.79 4.70 20.97
CA ALA A 190 9.79 5.66 21.45
C ALA A 190 11.23 5.16 21.22
N ALA A 191 11.47 3.86 21.35
CA ALA A 191 12.78 3.24 21.15
C ALA A 191 13.16 3.03 19.66
N LEU A 192 12.23 3.22 18.72
CA LEU A 192 12.52 2.95 17.30
C LEU A 192 13.65 3.82 16.75
N PRO A 193 14.63 3.22 16.04
CA PRO A 193 15.62 4.00 15.32
C PRO A 193 14.92 4.73 14.17
N ARG A 194 14.77 6.05 14.28
CA ARG A 194 14.20 6.88 13.21
C ARG A 194 15.30 7.52 12.40
N ARG A 195 15.15 7.54 11.08
CA ARG A 195 16.07 8.27 10.22
C ARG A 195 15.94 9.77 10.53
N LYS A 196 17.02 10.38 11.01
CA LYS A 196 17.06 11.84 11.17
C LYS A 196 16.89 12.48 9.78
N PRO A 197 16.00 13.46 9.60
CA PRO A 197 15.86 14.12 8.32
C PRO A 197 17.19 14.78 7.95
N SER A 198 17.77 14.39 6.81
CA SER A 198 18.95 15.07 6.28
C SER A 198 18.50 16.41 5.72
N ARG A 199 18.38 17.42 6.58
CA ARG A 199 18.03 18.77 6.16
C ARG A 199 19.23 19.33 5.40
N LYS A 200 19.26 19.15 4.08
CA LYS A 200 20.24 19.86 3.23
C LYS A 200 19.92 21.34 3.37
N PHE A 201 20.70 22.06 4.17
CA PHE A 201 20.59 23.52 4.23
C PHE A 201 20.76 24.04 2.80
N LYS A 202 19.75 24.72 2.31
CA LYS A 202 19.79 25.39 1.01
C LYS A 202 20.85 26.48 1.12
N THR A 203 22.07 26.20 0.68
CA THR A 203 23.19 27.15 0.75
C THR A 203 22.83 28.42 0.01
N ALA A 204 23.19 29.57 0.58
CA ALA A 204 23.01 30.83 -0.10
C ALA A 204 23.85 30.83 -1.39
N ARG A 205 23.28 31.28 -2.51
CA ARG A 205 24.00 31.41 -3.79
C ARG A 205 23.83 32.83 -4.32
N PRO A 206 24.89 33.46 -4.87
CA PRO A 206 24.79 34.79 -5.44
C PRO A 206 23.90 34.77 -6.69
N CYS A 207 23.15 35.85 -6.89
CA CYS A 207 22.38 36.05 -8.12
C CYS A 207 23.33 36.19 -9.32
N VAL A 208 23.02 35.51 -10.43
CA VAL A 208 23.85 35.57 -11.66
C VAL A 208 23.93 36.98 -12.28
N ILE A 209 22.96 37.87 -12.00
CA ILE A 209 22.88 39.20 -12.62
C ILE A 209 23.42 40.31 -11.72
N CYS A 210 23.08 40.31 -10.43
CA CYS A 210 23.42 41.39 -9.49
C CYS A 210 24.23 40.94 -8.29
N SER A 211 24.61 39.67 -8.22
CA SER A 211 25.40 39.07 -7.12
C SER A 211 24.77 39.12 -5.73
N THR A 212 23.54 39.65 -5.57
CA THR A 212 22.82 39.61 -4.29
C THR A 212 22.65 38.17 -3.80
N SER A 213 22.88 37.94 -2.51
CA SER A 213 22.73 36.63 -1.88
C SER A 213 21.28 36.15 -1.94
N THR A 214 21.08 34.91 -2.40
CA THR A 214 19.74 34.30 -2.52
C THR A 214 19.66 32.99 -1.72
N LYS A 215 18.48 32.65 -1.20
CA LYS A 215 18.21 31.38 -0.48
C LYS A 215 18.09 30.20 -1.46
N ASN A 216 19.19 29.86 -2.14
CA ASN A 216 19.29 28.80 -3.15
C ASN A 216 18.37 29.02 -4.38
N LYS A 217 18.27 30.27 -4.84
CA LYS A 217 17.64 30.61 -6.12
C LYS A 217 18.72 31.02 -7.13
N LYS A 218 18.45 30.93 -8.42
CA LYS A 218 19.38 31.40 -9.46
C LYS A 218 19.40 32.93 -9.56
N TYR A 219 18.27 33.57 -9.26
CA TYR A 219 18.08 35.02 -9.32
C TYR A 219 17.45 35.54 -8.03
N CYS A 220 17.78 36.78 -7.64
CA CYS A 220 17.22 37.40 -6.43
C CYS A 220 15.77 37.86 -6.62
N SER A 221 15.41 38.28 -7.84
CA SER A 221 14.10 38.82 -8.19
C SER A 221 13.63 38.34 -9.59
N THR A 222 12.34 38.55 -9.88
CA THR A 222 11.76 38.35 -11.22
C THR A 222 12.43 39.24 -12.25
N GLU A 223 12.89 40.43 -11.87
CA GLU A 223 13.61 41.35 -12.75
C GLU A 223 14.95 40.78 -13.20
N CYS A 224 15.75 40.24 -12.27
CA CYS A 224 17.03 39.60 -12.61
C CYS A 224 16.82 38.35 -13.49
N SER A 225 15.75 37.60 -13.24
CA SER A 225 15.35 36.50 -14.13
C SER A 225 15.00 37.01 -15.54
N ALA A 226 14.21 38.07 -15.64
CA ALA A 226 13.82 38.67 -16.91
C ALA A 226 15.00 39.29 -17.67
N VAL A 227 15.99 39.84 -16.95
CA VAL A 227 17.26 40.33 -17.54
C VAL A 227 18.04 39.15 -18.13
N SER A 228 18.18 38.05 -17.39
CA SER A 228 18.90 36.87 -17.87
C SER A 228 18.25 36.18 -19.07
N GLN A 229 16.93 36.33 -19.26
CA GLN A 229 16.21 35.75 -20.39
C GLN A 229 16.28 36.62 -21.67
N ARG A 230 16.92 37.79 -21.64
CA ARG A 230 17.05 38.65 -22.82
C ARG A 230 17.99 37.99 -23.83
N ARG A 231 17.51 37.85 -25.07
CA ARG A 231 18.31 37.34 -26.20
C ARG A 231 19.42 38.30 -26.63
N THR A 232 19.26 39.60 -26.39
CA THR A 232 20.22 40.63 -26.81
C THR A 232 20.54 41.58 -25.66
N LYS A 233 21.78 42.09 -25.63
CA LYS A 233 22.21 43.12 -24.68
C LYS A 233 21.54 44.45 -25.05
N ARG A 234 20.49 44.79 -24.30
CA ARG A 234 19.74 46.05 -24.52
C ARG A 234 20.63 47.26 -24.21
N PRO A 235 20.75 48.25 -25.11
CA PRO A 235 21.47 49.49 -24.85
C PRO A 235 20.90 50.29 -23.67
N SER A 236 21.72 51.16 -23.07
CA SER A 236 21.26 52.15 -22.09
C SER A 236 20.31 53.16 -22.74
N ALA A 237 19.55 53.91 -21.93
CA ALA A 237 18.60 54.90 -22.44
C ALA A 237 19.29 55.99 -23.29
N GLU A 238 20.44 56.49 -22.83
CA GLU A 238 21.24 57.50 -23.53
C GLU A 238 21.81 56.99 -24.85
N GLU A 239 22.34 55.76 -24.84
CA GLU A 239 22.91 55.15 -26.05
C GLU A 239 21.81 54.88 -27.07
N LEU A 240 20.64 54.42 -26.64
CA LEU A 240 19.50 54.23 -27.53
C LEU A 240 19.06 55.56 -28.17
N LYS A 241 19.06 56.67 -27.41
CA LYS A 241 18.75 58.00 -27.96
C LYS A 241 19.72 58.38 -29.06
N ARG A 242 21.03 58.23 -28.85
CA ARG A 242 22.05 58.51 -29.88
C ARG A 242 21.85 57.63 -31.13
N LEU A 243 21.61 56.34 -30.95
CA LEU A 243 21.48 55.39 -32.06
C LEU A 243 20.23 55.61 -32.91
N VAL A 244 19.10 55.96 -32.31
CA VAL A 244 17.82 56.20 -33.00
C VAL A 244 17.85 57.45 -33.89
N TRP A 245 18.65 58.45 -33.50
CA TRP A 245 18.89 59.66 -34.29
C TRP A 245 20.03 59.53 -35.30
N LYS A 246 20.87 58.49 -35.18
CA LYS A 246 21.96 58.19 -36.11
C LYS A 246 21.57 57.21 -37.23
N TYR A 247 20.74 56.20 -36.92
CA TYR A 247 20.32 55.17 -37.86
C TYR A 247 18.79 55.09 -37.92
N SER A 248 18.23 54.68 -39.06
CA SER A 248 16.80 54.37 -39.14
C SER A 248 16.45 53.18 -38.24
N THR A 249 15.22 53.13 -37.71
CA THR A 249 14.77 52.05 -36.81
C THR A 249 14.97 50.64 -37.39
N ARG A 250 14.76 50.47 -38.70
CA ARG A 250 15.00 49.22 -39.43
C ARG A 250 16.48 48.83 -39.46
N GLN A 251 17.37 49.78 -39.76
CA GLN A 251 18.83 49.55 -39.77
C GLN A 251 19.35 49.27 -38.35
N LEU A 252 18.83 49.96 -37.35
CA LEU A 252 19.18 49.75 -35.95
C LEU A 252 18.72 48.38 -35.45
N ALA A 253 17.50 47.98 -35.80
CA ALA A 253 16.96 46.66 -35.50
C ALA A 253 17.83 45.54 -36.08
N GLN A 254 18.23 45.67 -37.35
CA GLN A 254 19.16 44.73 -38.00
C GLN A 254 20.52 44.66 -37.29
N LYS A 255 21.11 45.82 -36.95
CA LYS A 255 22.40 45.88 -36.22
C LYS A 255 22.34 45.25 -34.83
N LEU A 256 21.22 45.39 -34.13
CA LEU A 256 21.03 44.86 -32.78
C LEU A 256 20.44 43.44 -32.75
N GLY A 257 20.16 42.84 -33.92
CA GLY A 257 19.58 41.50 -34.03
C GLY A 257 18.18 41.38 -33.44
N VAL A 258 17.38 42.45 -33.51
CA VAL A 258 16.01 42.52 -32.97
C VAL A 258 15.03 43.02 -34.03
N SER A 259 13.72 42.95 -33.75
CA SER A 259 12.70 43.57 -34.61
C SER A 259 12.65 45.09 -34.41
N ASP A 260 12.20 45.80 -35.43
CA ASP A 260 11.90 47.23 -35.38
C ASP A 260 10.86 47.58 -34.31
N VAL A 261 9.88 46.69 -34.10
CA VAL A 261 8.91 46.76 -32.99
C VAL A 261 9.60 46.64 -31.62
N ALA A 262 10.64 45.81 -31.49
CA ALA A 262 11.40 45.70 -30.24
C ALA A 262 12.14 47.00 -29.92
N VAL A 263 12.81 47.61 -30.91
CA VAL A 263 13.42 48.95 -30.78
C VAL A 263 12.36 49.98 -30.40
N ALA A 264 11.17 49.90 -31.00
CA ALA A 264 10.08 50.79 -30.70
C ALA A 264 9.58 50.68 -29.25
N ASN A 265 9.45 49.46 -28.75
CA ASN A 265 9.09 49.18 -27.37
C ASN A 265 10.19 49.61 -26.39
N TRP A 266 11.46 49.55 -26.81
CA TRP A 266 12.56 50.05 -25.99
C TRP A 266 12.51 51.57 -25.83
N CYS A 267 12.30 52.31 -26.92
CA CYS A 267 12.10 53.76 -26.89
C CYS A 267 10.94 54.16 -25.97
N ARG A 268 9.79 53.49 -26.10
CA ARG A 268 8.61 53.74 -25.25
C ARG A 268 8.89 53.47 -23.77
N LYS A 269 9.58 52.38 -23.46
CA LYS A 269 9.95 52.04 -22.06
C LYS A 269 10.97 53.01 -21.46
N TYR A 270 11.85 53.60 -22.27
CA TYR A 270 12.85 54.56 -21.80
C TYR A 270 12.42 56.02 -21.93
N GLY A 271 11.23 56.32 -22.47
CA GLY A 271 10.80 57.71 -22.72
C GLY A 271 11.66 58.43 -23.77
N VAL A 272 12.24 57.70 -24.73
CA VAL A 272 13.10 58.28 -25.78
C VAL A 272 12.27 58.59 -27.02
N ASP A 273 12.26 59.87 -27.40
CA ASP A 273 11.58 60.33 -28.60
C ASP A 273 12.26 59.86 -29.88
N LYS A 274 11.43 59.41 -30.82
CA LYS A 274 11.86 59.00 -32.15
C LYS A 274 11.71 60.15 -33.13
N PRO A 275 12.53 60.20 -34.18
CA PRO A 275 12.29 61.11 -35.28
C PRO A 275 10.90 60.88 -35.89
N PRO A 276 10.18 61.94 -36.31
CA PRO A 276 8.82 61.83 -36.80
C PRO A 276 8.74 60.93 -38.05
N ARG A 277 7.54 60.39 -38.31
CA ARG A 277 7.30 59.55 -39.49
C ARG A 277 7.74 60.30 -40.75
N GLY A 278 8.50 59.61 -41.60
CA GLY A 278 9.04 60.19 -42.83
C GLY A 278 10.33 61.01 -42.68
N TYR A 279 10.83 61.30 -41.46
CA TYR A 279 12.11 62.02 -41.26
C TYR A 279 13.26 61.39 -42.06
N TRP A 280 13.49 60.09 -41.90
CA TRP A 280 14.53 59.36 -42.62
C TRP A 280 14.25 59.19 -44.12
N ALA A 281 12.99 59.23 -44.55
CA ALA A 281 12.64 59.20 -45.97
C ALA A 281 12.98 60.54 -46.64
N LYS A 282 12.66 61.65 -45.98
CA LYS A 282 13.04 63.01 -46.41
C LYS A 282 14.55 63.19 -46.47
N GLN A 283 15.30 62.64 -45.50
CA GLN A 283 16.77 62.68 -45.51
C GLN A 283 17.40 61.90 -46.67
N ARG A 284 16.80 60.78 -47.09
CA ARG A 284 17.27 60.01 -48.26
C ARG A 284 16.94 60.69 -49.59
N ALA A 285 15.82 61.40 -49.66
CA ALA A 285 15.38 62.11 -50.86
C ALA A 285 16.12 63.44 -51.10
N LYS A 286 16.78 64.00 -50.07
CA LYS A 286 17.64 65.18 -50.16
C LYS A 286 19.05 64.89 -50.68
N LYS A 287 19.35 63.62 -50.93
CA LYS A 287 20.67 63.13 -51.34
C LYS A 287 20.58 62.66 -52.78
#